data_AF-A0A6V7Y1T5-F1
#
_entry.id   AF-A0A6V7Y1T5-F1
#
_cell.length_a   1.000
_cell.length_b   1.000
_cell.length_c   1.000
_cell.angle_alpha   90.00
_cell.angle_beta   90.00
_cell.angle_gamma   90.00
#
_symmetry.space_group_name_H-M   'P 1'
#
loop_
_entity.id
_entity.type
_entity.pdbx_description
1 polymer ?
#
loop_
_entity_poly.entity_id
_entity_poly.type
_entity_poly.pdbx_seq_one_letter_code
_entity_poly.pdbx_strand_id
1 'polypeptide(L)'
;MSKTFLILTFTIWLLSSTTATKNKSNGLLDELLDLELAKKLIKEINVKAAGIWTASVNELSRLPLAKQKILCGVKLSAELKINKTEATPPKFDTKPGCECFPKVDFDARTKWSGCSQIIGRIQHQGQCGSCWAVSTASAYTDRHCIARAKKGQNSPANDAGYQFSAFDVLTCSMQGDGCRGGWPYSAWQWIQTKGFVLELIILGEADVNPILSRQTKLGLPSL
;
A
#
# COMPACT_ATOMS: atom_id res chain seq x y z
N MET A 1 64.25 -62.62 -23.29
CA MET A 1 64.35 -61.16 -23.54
C MET A 1 62.93 -60.68 -23.79
N SER A 2 62.14 -60.30 -22.77
CA SER A 2 62.04 -58.96 -22.15
C SER A 2 61.91 -57.87 -23.25
N LYS A 3 60.81 -57.12 -23.39
CA LYS A 3 60.06 -56.39 -22.36
C LYS A 3 58.58 -56.17 -22.72
N THR A 4 57.76 -56.17 -21.67
CA THR A 4 56.37 -55.73 -21.52
C THR A 4 56.28 -54.18 -21.39
N PHE A 5 55.05 -53.64 -21.42
CA PHE A 5 54.53 -52.29 -21.06
C PHE A 5 54.26 -51.36 -22.27
N LEU A 6 53.15 -50.62 -22.37
CA LEU A 6 51.89 -50.52 -21.65
C LEU A 6 50.94 -49.67 -22.53
N ILE A 7 49.63 -49.86 -22.34
CA ILE A 7 48.50 -49.15 -22.94
C ILE A 7 48.58 -47.64 -22.65
N LEU A 8 48.33 -46.79 -23.66
CA LEU A 8 47.88 -45.41 -23.44
C LEU A 8 46.73 -45.04 -24.37
N THR A 9 45.64 -44.67 -23.74
CA THR A 9 44.30 -44.42 -24.24
C THR A 9 44.19 -43.11 -25.00
N PHE A 10 43.46 -43.14 -26.12
CA PHE A 10 42.91 -41.98 -26.82
C PHE A 10 41.93 -41.23 -25.90
N THR A 11 42.25 -40.01 -25.49
CA THR A 11 41.26 -39.01 -25.06
C THR A 11 41.68 -37.63 -25.57
N ILE A 12 41.09 -37.26 -26.70
CA ILE A 12 41.08 -35.88 -27.20
C ILE A 12 40.22 -35.07 -26.24
N TRP A 13 40.88 -34.25 -25.40
CA TRP A 13 40.21 -33.21 -24.61
C TRP A 13 39.90 -32.03 -25.55
N LEU A 14 38.77 -32.12 -26.25
CA LEU A 14 38.12 -30.95 -26.86
C LEU A 14 37.45 -30.16 -25.74
N LEU A 15 38.15 -29.14 -25.23
CA LEU A 15 37.56 -28.04 -24.47
C LEU A 15 36.57 -27.30 -25.37
N SER A 16 35.36 -27.84 -25.47
CA SER A 16 34.21 -27.13 -25.98
C SER A 16 33.70 -26.27 -24.82
N SER A 17 34.06 -25.00 -24.82
CA SER A 17 33.41 -23.97 -24.01
C SER A 17 31.94 -23.95 -24.38
N THR A 18 31.11 -24.74 -23.71
CA THR A 18 29.66 -24.54 -23.72
C THR A 18 29.38 -23.32 -22.87
N THR A 19 29.60 -22.13 -23.43
CA THR A 19 28.86 -20.95 -23.01
C THR A 19 27.40 -21.30 -23.25
N ALA A 20 26.71 -21.65 -22.17
CA ALA A 20 25.26 -21.76 -22.15
C ALA A 20 24.73 -20.40 -22.63
N THR A 21 24.32 -20.35 -23.89
CA THR A 21 23.56 -19.24 -24.45
C THR A 21 22.28 -19.17 -23.62
N LYS A 22 22.21 -18.20 -22.71
CA LYS A 22 20.97 -17.84 -22.03
C LYS A 22 19.94 -17.56 -23.10
N ASN A 23 19.03 -18.52 -23.29
CA ASN A 23 18.03 -18.48 -24.32
C ASN A 23 17.12 -17.28 -24.08
N LYS A 24 17.16 -16.32 -25.01
CA LYS A 24 16.42 -15.05 -24.95
C LYS A 24 14.95 -15.22 -25.38
N SER A 25 14.42 -16.44 -25.27
CA SER A 25 13.04 -16.83 -25.63
C SER A 25 12.12 -17.02 -24.41
N ASN A 26 12.62 -16.85 -23.18
CA ASN A 26 11.89 -17.21 -21.96
C ASN A 26 10.88 -16.16 -21.47
N GLY A 27 10.65 -15.04 -22.17
CA GLY A 27 9.70 -14.01 -21.72
C GLY A 27 8.24 -14.35 -22.04
N LEU A 28 7.95 -14.60 -23.31
CA LEU A 28 6.58 -14.84 -23.79
C LEU A 28 6.02 -16.18 -23.31
N LEU A 29 6.87 -17.22 -23.25
CA LEU A 29 6.50 -18.54 -22.77
C LEU A 29 6.21 -18.56 -21.26
N ASP A 30 6.98 -17.79 -20.47
CA ASP A 30 6.77 -17.65 -19.02
C ASP A 30 5.47 -16.86 -18.73
N GLU A 31 5.20 -15.81 -19.51
CA GLU A 31 3.96 -15.04 -19.43
C GLU A 31 2.72 -15.86 -19.84
N LEU A 32 2.81 -16.69 -20.88
CA LEU A 32 1.74 -17.60 -21.29
C LEU A 32 1.49 -18.70 -20.26
N LEU A 33 2.55 -19.25 -19.66
CA LEU A 33 2.48 -20.26 -18.61
C LEU A 33 1.82 -19.70 -17.34
N ASP A 34 2.12 -18.46 -16.98
CA ASP A 34 1.53 -17.76 -15.83
C ASP A 34 0.04 -17.47 -16.06
N LEU A 35 -0.36 -17.12 -17.30
CA LEU A 35 -1.77 -16.87 -17.64
C LEU A 35 -2.64 -18.14 -17.58
N GLU A 36 -2.13 -19.28 -18.04
CA GLU A 36 -2.85 -20.56 -17.97
C GLU A 36 -2.99 -21.04 -16.52
N LEU A 37 -1.92 -20.92 -15.73
CA LEU A 37 -1.94 -21.20 -14.29
C LEU A 37 -2.94 -20.30 -13.56
N ALA A 38 -2.94 -19.00 -13.85
CA ALA A 38 -3.87 -18.04 -13.26
C ALA A 38 -5.34 -18.39 -13.59
N LYS A 39 -5.65 -18.79 -14.82
CA LYS A 39 -7.01 -19.22 -15.21
C LYS A 39 -7.46 -20.46 -14.43
N LYS A 40 -6.58 -21.45 -14.26
CA LYS A 40 -6.88 -22.66 -13.47
C LYS A 40 -7.15 -22.29 -12.01
N LEU A 41 -6.29 -21.46 -11.41
CA LEU A 41 -6.44 -20.99 -10.04
C LEU A 41 -7.76 -20.22 -9.84
N ILE A 42 -8.10 -19.33 -10.77
CA ILE A 42 -9.37 -18.57 -10.74
C ILE A 42 -10.58 -19.49 -10.74
N LYS A 43 -10.57 -20.55 -11.56
CA LYS A 43 -11.67 -21.52 -11.60
C LYS A 43 -11.84 -22.21 -10.25
N GLU A 44 -10.75 -22.68 -9.64
CA GLU A 44 -10.77 -23.32 -8.32
C GLU A 44 -11.25 -22.36 -7.22
N ILE A 45 -10.77 -21.12 -7.27
CA ILE A 45 -11.17 -20.06 -6.34
C ILE A 45 -12.66 -19.77 -6.46
N ASN A 46 -13.19 -19.58 -7.67
CA ASN A 46 -14.60 -19.23 -7.88
C ASN A 46 -15.55 -20.36 -7.46
N VAL A 47 -15.14 -21.62 -7.61
CA VAL A 47 -15.88 -22.76 -7.06
C VAL A 47 -15.93 -22.67 -5.53
N LYS A 48 -14.79 -22.42 -4.88
CA LYS A 48 -14.71 -22.29 -3.42
C LYS A 48 -15.43 -21.06 -2.88
N ALA A 49 -15.44 -19.96 -3.63
CA ALA A 49 -16.08 -18.71 -3.25
C ALA A 49 -17.61 -18.82 -3.23
N ALA A 50 -18.19 -19.84 -3.89
CA ALA A 50 -19.63 -20.14 -3.88
C ALA A 50 -20.52 -18.92 -4.18
N GLY A 51 -20.06 -18.04 -5.08
CA GLY A 51 -20.80 -16.84 -5.48
C GLY A 51 -20.75 -15.65 -4.50
N ILE A 52 -20.04 -15.77 -3.36
CA ILE A 52 -19.88 -14.66 -2.39
C ILE A 52 -19.03 -13.53 -3.00
N TRP A 53 -18.03 -13.90 -3.79
CA TRP A 53 -17.19 -12.98 -4.56
C TRP A 53 -16.70 -13.69 -5.83
N THR A 54 -16.29 -12.92 -6.82
CA THR A 54 -15.78 -13.44 -8.09
C THR A 54 -14.34 -13.00 -8.31
N ALA A 55 -13.45 -13.96 -8.52
CA ALA A 55 -12.05 -13.75 -8.87
C ALA A 55 -11.90 -13.56 -10.39
N SER A 56 -11.03 -12.64 -10.78
CA SER A 56 -10.64 -12.38 -12.17
C SER A 56 -9.19 -11.89 -12.23
N VAL A 57 -8.55 -12.05 -13.39
CA VAL A 57 -7.23 -11.45 -13.65
C VAL A 57 -7.37 -9.94 -13.79
N ASN A 58 -6.54 -9.18 -13.09
CA ASN A 58 -6.37 -7.74 -13.28
C ASN A 58 -4.89 -7.39 -13.55
N GLU A 59 -4.60 -6.11 -13.77
CA GLU A 59 -3.23 -5.64 -14.07
C GLU A 59 -2.24 -5.94 -12.95
N LEU A 60 -2.67 -5.86 -11.68
CA LEU A 60 -1.83 -6.13 -10.52
C LEU A 60 -1.53 -7.62 -10.36
N SER A 61 -2.50 -8.50 -10.65
CA SER A 61 -2.32 -9.95 -10.57
C SER A 61 -1.42 -10.51 -11.68
N ARG A 62 -1.19 -9.74 -12.76
CA ARG A 62 -0.24 -10.10 -13.84
C ARG A 62 1.20 -9.68 -13.53
N LEU A 63 1.42 -8.93 -12.46
CA LEU A 63 2.78 -8.54 -12.09
C LEU A 63 3.56 -9.76 -11.60
N PRO A 64 4.89 -9.81 -11.79
CA PRO A 64 5.71 -10.86 -11.18
C PRO A 64 5.51 -10.91 -9.66
N LEU A 65 5.60 -12.11 -9.06
CA LEU A 65 5.35 -12.31 -7.62
C LEU A 65 6.15 -11.34 -6.72
N ALA A 66 7.40 -11.02 -7.10
CA ALA A 66 8.22 -10.05 -6.38
C ALA A 66 7.61 -8.64 -6.36
N LYS A 67 7.00 -8.20 -7.48
CA LYS A 67 6.30 -6.91 -7.58
C LYS A 67 4.97 -6.95 -6.84
N GLN A 68 4.23 -8.05 -6.89
CA GLN A 68 3.01 -8.22 -6.09
C GLN A 68 3.30 -8.09 -4.58
N LYS A 69 4.39 -8.72 -4.10
CA LYS A 69 4.82 -8.61 -2.70
C LYS A 69 5.12 -7.18 -2.26
N ILE A 70 5.71 -6.36 -3.14
CA ILE A 70 5.99 -4.95 -2.84
C ILE A 70 4.70 -4.16 -2.58
N LEU A 71 3.59 -4.50 -3.23
CA LEU A 71 2.32 -3.80 -3.01
C LEU A 71 1.79 -4.00 -1.57
N CYS A 72 2.17 -5.10 -0.92
CA CYS A 72 1.80 -5.45 0.46
C CYS A 72 2.81 -4.89 1.48
N GLY A 73 2.95 -3.57 1.55
CA GLY A 73 3.98 -2.89 2.35
C GLY A 73 3.71 -2.75 3.85
N VAL A 74 2.75 -3.46 4.45
CA VAL A 74 2.52 -3.36 5.91
C VAL A 74 3.50 -4.26 6.65
N LYS A 75 4.21 -3.70 7.64
CA LYS A 75 5.04 -4.47 8.58
C LYS A 75 4.29 -4.66 9.89
N LEU A 76 3.67 -5.83 10.07
CA LEU A 76 2.93 -6.20 11.30
C LEU A 76 3.91 -6.54 12.43
N SER A 77 3.61 -6.07 13.64
CA SER A 77 4.53 -6.09 14.78
C SER A 77 4.74 -7.48 15.40
N ALA A 78 5.71 -8.23 14.88
CA ALA A 78 6.67 -8.93 15.74
C ALA A 78 8.01 -8.17 15.78
N GLU A 79 8.35 -7.49 14.67
CA GLU A 79 9.59 -6.74 14.46
C GLU A 79 9.59 -5.36 15.13
N LEU A 80 8.42 -4.75 15.36
CA LEU A 80 8.29 -3.37 15.87
C LEU A 80 8.21 -3.26 17.40
N LYS A 81 8.27 -4.38 18.15
CA LYS A 81 8.13 -4.40 19.63
C LYS A 81 6.97 -3.53 20.16
N ILE A 82 5.88 -3.43 19.42
CA ILE A 82 4.73 -2.61 19.83
C ILE A 82 4.09 -3.27 21.04
N ASN A 83 4.23 -2.66 22.21
CA ASN A 83 3.41 -3.01 23.35
C ASN A 83 1.96 -2.84 22.90
N LYS A 84 1.17 -3.92 22.99
CA LYS A 84 -0.25 -4.00 22.55
C LYS A 84 -1.17 -2.93 23.18
N THR A 85 -0.63 -2.05 24.03
CA THR A 85 -1.30 -1.06 24.86
C THR A 85 -1.22 0.38 24.32
N GLU A 86 -0.52 0.68 23.23
CA GLU A 86 -0.30 2.09 22.82
C GLU A 86 -1.49 2.77 22.10
N ALA A 87 -2.54 2.05 21.74
CA ALA A 87 -3.80 2.66 21.33
C ALA A 87 -4.80 2.48 22.48
N THR A 88 -4.96 3.51 23.31
CA THR A 88 -6.17 3.60 24.14
C THR A 88 -7.35 3.52 23.18
N PRO A 89 -8.26 2.54 23.33
CA PRO A 89 -9.43 2.48 22.48
C PRO A 89 -10.20 3.79 22.65
N PRO A 90 -10.77 4.34 21.57
CA PRO A 90 -11.56 5.56 21.67
C PRO A 90 -12.66 5.32 22.71
N LYS A 91 -12.83 6.29 23.63
CA LYS A 91 -13.88 6.21 24.64
C LYS A 91 -15.22 6.26 23.92
N PHE A 92 -15.89 5.11 23.82
CA PHE A 92 -17.27 5.07 23.33
C PHE A 92 -18.19 5.59 24.43
N ASP A 93 -19.13 6.47 24.06
CA ASP A 93 -20.19 6.92 24.95
C ASP A 93 -21.10 5.72 25.25
N THR A 94 -20.88 5.05 26.39
CA THR A 94 -21.67 3.89 26.85
C THR A 94 -22.97 4.34 27.50
N LYS A 95 -23.67 5.30 26.90
CA LYS A 95 -24.97 5.76 27.41
C LYS A 95 -25.94 4.55 27.43
N PRO A 96 -26.55 4.21 28.58
CA PRO A 96 -27.56 3.17 28.66
C PRO A 96 -28.71 3.51 27.70
N GLY A 97 -29.04 2.59 26.77
CA GLY A 97 -30.08 2.81 25.74
C GLY A 97 -29.55 3.13 24.34
N CYS A 98 -28.24 3.30 24.15
CA CYS A 98 -27.64 3.19 22.81
C CYS A 98 -27.53 1.70 22.45
N GLU A 99 -28.53 1.15 21.77
CA GLU A 99 -28.36 -0.13 21.08
C GLU A 99 -27.28 0.04 20.02
N CYS A 100 -26.08 -0.45 20.31
CA CYS A 100 -24.98 -0.58 19.36
C CYS A 100 -25.28 -1.71 18.36
N PHE A 101 -26.38 -1.58 17.62
CA PHE A 101 -26.61 -2.35 16.40
C PHE A 101 -26.98 -1.37 15.30
N PRO A 102 -26.00 -0.76 14.63
CA PRO A 102 -26.30 0.08 13.50
C PRO A 102 -26.52 -0.82 12.27
N LYS A 103 -27.47 -0.39 11.42
CA LYS A 103 -27.73 -0.88 10.07
C LYS A 103 -26.53 -1.60 9.42
N VAL A 104 -26.80 -2.78 8.89
CA VAL A 104 -25.88 -3.57 8.04
C VAL A 104 -25.32 -2.76 6.86
N ASP A 105 -26.03 -1.70 6.45
CA ASP A 105 -25.61 -0.81 5.37
C ASP A 105 -25.18 0.56 5.91
N PHE A 106 -23.87 0.81 5.86
CA PHE A 106 -23.26 2.12 6.11
C PHE A 106 -22.22 2.43 5.04
N ASP A 107 -22.36 3.59 4.40
CA ASP A 107 -21.37 4.13 3.47
C ASP A 107 -20.99 5.55 3.89
N ALA A 108 -19.70 5.77 4.14
CA ALA A 108 -19.14 7.06 4.52
C ALA A 108 -19.39 8.15 3.46
N ARG A 109 -19.38 7.78 2.17
CA ARG A 109 -19.62 8.69 1.04
C ARG A 109 -21.06 9.23 1.08
N THR A 110 -22.01 8.38 1.45
CA THR A 110 -23.42 8.76 1.62
C THR A 110 -23.63 9.54 2.92
N LYS A 111 -23.02 9.10 4.03
CA LYS A 111 -23.16 9.74 5.34
C LYS A 111 -22.63 11.19 5.34
N TRP A 112 -21.53 11.43 4.64
CA TRP A 112 -20.91 12.74 4.49
C TRP A 112 -20.88 13.13 3.01
N SER A 113 -22.07 13.33 2.42
CA SER A 113 -22.25 13.61 0.99
C SER A 113 -21.42 14.81 0.50
N GLY A 114 -21.26 15.87 1.29
CA GLY A 114 -20.38 17.01 0.98
C GLY A 114 -18.89 16.66 0.87
N CYS A 115 -18.47 15.53 1.43
CA CYS A 115 -17.13 14.97 1.31
C CYS A 115 -17.09 13.71 0.41
N SER A 116 -18.19 13.35 -0.25
CA SER A 116 -18.31 12.08 -0.98
C SER A 116 -17.21 11.88 -2.03
N GLN A 117 -16.85 12.96 -2.74
CA GLN A 117 -15.84 12.92 -3.80
C GLN A 117 -14.41 12.87 -3.24
N ILE A 118 -14.20 13.34 -2.01
CA ILE A 118 -12.91 13.22 -1.29
C ILE A 118 -12.77 11.79 -0.76
N ILE A 119 -13.78 11.31 -0.03
CA ILE A 119 -13.82 9.96 0.55
C ILE A 119 -13.79 8.88 -0.55
N GLY A 120 -14.46 9.13 -1.67
CA GLY A 120 -14.52 8.22 -2.80
C GLY A 120 -13.28 8.23 -3.70
N ARG A 121 -12.29 9.10 -3.44
CA ARG A 121 -11.09 9.21 -4.25
C ARG A 121 -10.18 8.00 -4.01
N ILE A 122 -9.98 7.19 -5.04
CA ILE A 122 -9.07 6.06 -5.00
C ILE A 122 -7.64 6.54 -5.29
N GLN A 123 -6.73 6.33 -4.34
CA GLN A 123 -5.32 6.68 -4.46
C GLN A 123 -4.51 5.53 -5.04
N HIS A 124 -3.48 5.85 -5.83
CA HIS A 124 -2.58 4.86 -6.42
C HIS A 124 -1.20 4.90 -5.77
N GLN A 125 -0.81 3.82 -5.09
CA GLN A 125 0.46 3.77 -4.34
C GLN A 125 1.71 3.59 -5.22
N GLY A 126 1.54 3.26 -6.50
CA GLY A 126 2.64 2.97 -7.42
C GLY A 126 3.30 1.62 -7.16
N GLN A 127 4.50 1.41 -7.72
CA GLN A 127 5.32 0.21 -7.49
C GLN A 127 6.14 0.31 -6.19
N CYS A 128 5.50 0.75 -5.11
CA CYS A 128 6.12 1.05 -3.83
C CYS A 128 5.27 0.43 -2.70
N GLY A 129 5.91 -0.09 -1.66
CA GLY A 129 5.24 -0.56 -0.45
C GLY A 129 4.77 0.58 0.46
N SER A 130 4.15 1.60 -0.11
CA SER A 130 3.69 2.82 0.56
C SER A 130 2.25 2.74 1.05
N CYS A 131 1.58 1.58 0.97
CA CYS A 131 0.18 1.41 1.37
C CYS A 131 -0.10 1.91 2.80
N TRP A 132 0.85 1.77 3.72
CA TRP A 132 0.76 2.27 5.10
C TRP A 132 0.70 3.80 5.19
N ALA A 133 1.41 4.51 4.31
CA ALA A 133 1.41 5.96 4.22
C ALA A 133 0.18 6.47 3.43
N VAL A 134 -0.10 5.85 2.27
CA VAL A 134 -1.23 6.21 1.39
C VAL A 134 -2.57 6.04 2.10
N SER A 135 -2.80 4.93 2.79
CA SER A 135 -4.03 4.70 3.54
C SER A 135 -4.22 5.71 4.67
N THR A 136 -3.14 6.02 5.40
CA THR A 136 -3.16 7.02 6.48
C THR A 136 -3.44 8.43 5.96
N ALA A 137 -2.78 8.83 4.87
CA ALA A 137 -2.99 10.11 4.22
C ALA A 137 -4.42 10.30 3.71
N SER A 138 -4.97 9.25 3.08
CA SER A 138 -6.35 9.22 2.59
C SER A 138 -7.35 9.36 3.74
N ALA A 139 -7.20 8.54 4.80
CA ALA A 139 -8.09 8.60 5.96
C ALA A 139 -7.98 9.94 6.71
N TYR A 140 -6.80 10.56 6.80
CA TYR A 140 -6.65 11.88 7.39
C TYR A 140 -7.37 12.94 6.56
N THR A 141 -7.21 12.90 5.23
CA THR A 141 -7.89 13.78 4.28
C THR A 141 -9.41 13.72 4.44
N ASP A 142 -9.98 12.52 4.54
CA ASP A 142 -11.41 12.30 4.78
C ASP A 142 -11.87 12.94 6.09
N ARG A 143 -11.14 12.67 7.18
CA ARG A 143 -11.46 13.20 8.52
C ARG A 143 -11.35 14.72 8.56
N HIS A 144 -10.38 15.29 7.83
CA HIS A 144 -10.23 16.74 7.70
C HIS A 144 -11.44 17.36 6.99
N CYS A 145 -11.90 16.78 5.87
CA CYS A 145 -13.11 17.23 5.20
C CYS A 145 -14.33 17.17 6.12
N ILE A 146 -14.55 16.05 6.80
CA ILE A 146 -15.68 15.85 7.71
C ILE A 146 -15.65 16.89 8.86
N ALA A 147 -14.47 17.13 9.44
CA ALA A 147 -14.30 18.10 10.51
C ALA A 147 -14.59 19.54 10.05
N ARG A 148 -14.23 19.89 8.81
CA ARG A 148 -14.54 21.19 8.20
C ARG A 148 -16.01 21.35 7.86
N ALA A 149 -16.64 20.33 7.28
CA ALA A 149 -18.06 20.32 6.99
C ALA A 149 -18.90 20.52 8.25
N LYS A 150 -18.52 19.91 9.39
CA LYS A 150 -19.16 20.14 10.70
C LYS A 150 -19.07 21.59 11.18
N LYS A 151 -18.11 22.37 10.70
CA LYS A 151 -17.95 23.80 10.98
C LYS A 151 -18.59 24.70 9.91
N GLY A 152 -19.39 24.13 9.00
CA GLY A 152 -20.01 24.87 7.89
C GLY A 152 -19.04 25.28 6.78
N GLN A 153 -17.86 24.67 6.71
CA GLN A 153 -16.86 24.98 5.70
C GLN A 153 -16.92 23.98 4.55
N ASN A 154 -17.05 24.48 3.33
CA ASN A 154 -17.04 23.66 2.11
C ASN A 154 -15.61 23.30 1.70
N SER A 155 -15.45 22.12 1.10
CA SER A 155 -14.19 21.58 0.61
C SER A 155 -14.40 21.12 -0.84
N PRO A 156 -13.85 21.79 -1.86
CA PRO A 156 -13.97 21.34 -3.23
C PRO A 156 -13.18 20.04 -3.42
N ALA A 157 -13.80 19.03 -4.02
CA ALA A 157 -13.15 17.73 -4.16
C ALA A 157 -12.00 17.71 -5.18
N ASN A 158 -11.99 18.67 -6.09
CA ASN A 158 -10.95 18.84 -7.12
C ASN A 158 -9.85 19.79 -6.67
N ASP A 159 -9.96 20.37 -5.48
CA ASP A 159 -8.92 21.24 -4.95
C ASP A 159 -7.81 20.38 -4.35
N ALA A 160 -6.65 20.41 -5.01
CA ALA A 160 -5.45 19.70 -4.57
C ALA A 160 -4.96 20.17 -3.19
N GLY A 161 -5.36 21.37 -2.74
CA GLY A 161 -5.17 21.88 -1.38
C GLY A 161 -5.99 21.17 -0.30
N TYR A 162 -6.83 20.19 -0.65
CA TYR A 162 -7.55 19.36 0.33
C TYR A 162 -7.00 17.94 0.45
N GLN A 163 -5.95 17.59 -0.30
CA GLN A 163 -5.29 16.30 -0.20
C GLN A 163 -4.02 16.42 0.61
N PHE A 164 -3.91 15.61 1.66
CA PHE A 164 -2.69 15.51 2.45
C PHE A 164 -1.71 14.54 1.82
N SER A 165 -0.42 14.85 1.93
CA SER A 165 0.61 14.19 1.13
C SER A 165 1.02 12.83 1.68
N ALA A 166 0.68 11.76 0.99
CA ALA A 166 1.23 10.44 1.32
C ALA A 166 2.76 10.41 1.23
N PHE A 167 3.34 11.25 0.36
CA PHE A 167 4.78 11.37 0.16
C PHE A 167 5.49 11.92 1.39
N ASP A 168 4.94 12.94 2.05
CA ASP A 168 5.49 13.49 3.30
C ASP A 168 5.62 12.40 4.38
N VAL A 169 4.57 11.62 4.61
CA VAL A 169 4.63 10.49 5.55
C VAL A 169 5.65 9.45 5.09
N LEU A 170 5.70 9.15 3.78
CA LEU A 170 6.57 8.13 3.22
C LEU A 170 8.06 8.47 3.36
N THR A 171 8.44 9.74 3.16
CA THR A 171 9.84 10.17 3.10
C THR A 171 10.35 10.83 4.37
N CYS A 172 9.48 11.50 5.13
CA CYS A 172 9.88 12.28 6.30
C CYS A 172 9.67 11.51 7.61
N SER A 173 8.77 10.53 7.65
CA SER A 173 8.55 9.73 8.86
C SER A 173 9.74 8.81 9.13
N MET A 174 10.49 9.10 10.20
CA MET A 174 11.64 8.30 10.64
C MET A 174 11.29 6.90 11.14
N GLN A 175 9.99 6.57 11.25
CA GLN A 175 9.49 5.32 11.83
C GLN A 175 9.08 4.29 10.75
N GLY A 176 9.00 4.71 9.48
CA GLY A 176 8.77 3.83 8.34
C GLY A 176 10.05 3.51 7.58
N ASP A 177 9.99 2.48 6.73
CA ASP A 177 11.09 2.09 5.85
C ASP A 177 10.81 2.50 4.39
N GLY A 178 10.11 3.63 4.21
CA GLY A 178 9.65 4.14 2.92
C GLY A 178 8.89 3.08 2.11
N CYS A 179 9.37 2.86 0.87
CA CYS A 179 8.80 1.87 -0.04
C CYS A 179 9.06 0.40 0.34
N ARG A 180 9.91 0.12 1.33
CA ARG A 180 10.11 -1.23 1.87
C ARG A 180 9.05 -1.60 2.91
N GLY A 181 8.17 -0.67 3.24
CA GLY A 181 7.02 -0.88 4.11
C GLY A 181 7.09 -0.15 5.44
N GLY A 182 5.98 -0.16 6.16
CA GLY A 182 5.84 0.58 7.41
C GLY A 182 4.56 0.23 8.15
N TRP A 183 4.34 0.96 9.24
CA TRP A 183 3.23 0.74 10.15
C TRP A 183 2.27 1.92 10.15
N PRO A 184 0.97 1.74 9.86
CA PRO A 184 0.01 2.84 9.82
C PRO A 184 -0.07 3.64 11.13
N TYR A 185 0.04 2.99 12.29
CA TYR A 185 0.00 3.71 13.58
C TYR A 185 1.16 4.69 13.71
N SER A 186 2.37 4.32 13.29
CA SER A 186 3.53 5.22 13.30
C SER A 186 3.35 6.41 12.35
N ALA A 187 2.64 6.22 11.23
CA ALA A 187 2.23 7.33 10.37
C ALA A 187 1.27 8.30 11.11
N TRP A 188 0.29 7.77 11.86
CA TRP A 188 -0.58 8.60 12.69
C TRP A 188 0.17 9.31 13.82
N GLN A 189 1.16 8.67 14.45
CA GLN A 189 2.02 9.30 15.46
C GLN A 189 2.88 10.42 14.85
N TRP A 190 3.44 10.20 13.66
CA TRP A 190 4.16 11.23 12.92
C TRP A 190 3.28 12.46 12.67
N ILE A 191 2.09 12.25 12.11
CA ILE A 191 1.11 13.32 11.83
C ILE A 191 0.75 14.10 13.10
N GLN A 192 0.52 13.40 14.22
CA GLN A 192 0.19 14.04 15.50
C GLN A 192 1.35 14.89 16.06
N THR A 193 2.59 14.41 15.93
CA THR A 193 3.76 15.05 16.57
C THR A 193 4.42 16.12 15.72
N LYS A 194 4.37 15.99 14.38
CA LYS A 194 5.06 16.88 13.44
C LYS A 194 4.12 17.73 12.59
N GLY A 195 2.84 17.36 12.52
CA GLY A 195 1.89 17.95 11.59
C GLY A 195 1.87 17.20 10.26
N PHE A 196 1.07 17.70 9.33
CA PHE A 196 0.87 17.05 8.04
C PHE A 196 0.69 18.09 6.94
N VAL A 197 1.42 17.94 5.83
CA VAL A 197 1.42 18.88 4.71
C VAL A 197 0.48 18.44 3.59
N LEU A 198 0.04 19.42 2.80
CA LEU A 198 -0.78 19.20 1.62
C LEU A 198 0.07 18.73 0.43
N GLU A 199 -0.51 17.92 -0.45
CA GLU A 199 0.15 17.36 -1.63
C GLU A 199 0.64 18.46 -2.59
N LEU A 200 -0.17 19.51 -2.81
CA LEU A 200 0.18 20.65 -3.68
C LEU A 200 1.49 21.34 -3.27
N ILE A 201 1.82 21.36 -1.97
CA ILE A 201 3.07 21.95 -1.46
C ILE A 201 4.27 21.12 -1.91
N ILE A 202 4.13 19.80 -1.93
CA ILE A 202 5.20 18.87 -2.34
C ILE A 202 5.39 18.87 -3.85
N LEU A 203 4.32 19.04 -4.62
CA LEU A 203 4.38 19.11 -6.09
C LEU A 203 4.97 20.44 -6.60
N GLY A 204 5.23 21.41 -5.73
CA GLY A 204 5.73 22.74 -6.12
C GLY A 204 4.71 23.57 -6.88
N GLU A 205 3.43 23.17 -6.86
CA GLU A 205 2.33 23.83 -7.57
C GLU A 205 1.68 24.96 -6.73
N ALA A 206 2.28 25.28 -5.58
CA ALA A 206 1.78 26.26 -4.63
C ALA A 206 2.86 27.28 -4.26
N ASP A 207 2.75 28.51 -4.77
CA ASP A 207 3.42 29.67 -4.18
C ASP A 207 2.72 30.00 -2.85
N VAL A 208 3.14 29.33 -1.75
CA VAL A 208 2.59 29.62 -0.41
C VAL A 208 3.69 29.97 0.58
N ASN A 209 3.54 31.17 1.11
CA ASN A 209 4.29 31.77 2.21
C ASN A 209 4.55 30.73 3.33
N PRO A 210 5.81 30.52 3.80
CA PRO A 210 6.22 29.43 4.70
C PRO A 210 5.53 29.32 6.06
N ILE A 211 4.60 30.23 6.36
CA ILE A 211 3.92 30.36 7.66
C ILE A 211 2.68 29.44 7.74
N LEU A 212 2.06 29.08 6.61
CA LEU A 212 0.88 28.21 6.57
C LEU A 212 1.19 26.71 6.64
N SER A 213 2.43 26.29 6.37
CA SER A 213 2.86 24.88 6.41
C SER A 213 2.96 24.28 7.82
N ARG A 214 2.76 25.10 8.87
CA ARG A 214 2.81 24.68 10.28
C ARG A 214 1.55 24.99 11.10
N GLN A 215 0.45 25.32 10.44
CA GLN A 215 -0.85 25.52 11.10
C GLN A 215 -1.84 24.40 10.84
N THR A 216 -1.48 23.18 11.25
CA THR A 216 -2.46 22.14 11.60
C THR A 216 -2.26 21.65 13.04
N LYS A 217 -2.01 22.59 13.96
CA LYS A 217 -2.63 22.54 15.31
C LYS A 217 -4.11 22.92 15.21
N LEU A 218 -4.83 22.40 14.23
CA LEU A 218 -6.29 22.38 14.30
C LEU A 218 -6.60 21.34 15.35
N GLY A 219 -7.07 21.77 16.51
CA GLY A 219 -7.48 20.94 17.65
C GLY A 219 -8.54 19.91 17.26
N LEU A 220 -8.12 18.90 16.51
CA LEU A 220 -8.77 17.61 16.46
C LEU A 220 -8.55 17.02 17.84
N PRO A 221 -9.61 16.78 18.63
CA PRO A 221 -9.45 16.06 19.88
C PRO A 221 -8.73 14.75 19.58
N SER A 222 -7.69 14.47 20.37
CA SER A 222 -7.10 13.13 20.48
C SER A 222 -8.25 12.14 20.61
N LEU A 223 -8.31 11.16 19.71
CA LEU A 223 -9.09 9.95 19.98
C LEU A 223 -8.39 9.13 21.07
#